data_AF-A0A072TE81-F1
#
_entry.id   AF-A0A072TE81-F1
#
_cell.length_a   1.000
_cell.length_b   1.000
_cell.length_c   1.000
_cell.angle_alpha   90.00
_cell.angle_beta   90.00
_cell.angle_gamma   90.00
#
_symmetry.space_group_name_H-M   'P 1'
#
loop_
_entity.id
_entity.type
_entity.pdbx_description
1 polymer ?
#
loop_
_entity_poly.entity_id
_entity_poly.type
_entity_poly.pdbx_seq_one_letter_code
_entity_poly.pdbx_strand_id
1 'polypeptide(L)' 'VHKAEFIILCIGKYSGFPNIPKFPLGKGPEVFKGKVMHSLDYSALDNKAAAEMIKNKRVTIIGSGKSALDIAAECANAN' A
#
# COMPACT_ATOMS: atom_id res chain seq x y z
N VAL A 1 32.99 17.30 8.81
CA VAL A 1 32.38 17.94 7.62
C VAL A 1 32.78 17.14 6.40
N HIS A 2 31.82 16.63 5.63
CA HIS A 2 32.08 15.93 4.38
C HIS A 2 31.90 16.90 3.20
N LYS A 3 32.84 16.93 2.25
CA LYS A 3 32.78 17.79 1.05
C LYS A 3 32.65 16.91 -0.18
N ALA A 4 31.73 17.26 -1.08
CA ALA A 4 31.52 16.60 -2.36
C ALA A 4 31.38 17.68 -3.45
N GLU A 5 31.90 17.41 -4.64
CA GLU A 5 31.85 18.34 -5.79
C GLU A 5 30.48 18.33 -6.49
N PHE A 6 29.79 17.19 -6.45
CA PHE A 6 28.39 17.06 -6.87
C PHE A 6 27.73 15.87 -6.14
N ILE A 7 26.39 15.84 -6.10
CA ILE A 7 25.59 14.79 -5.44
C ILE A 7 24.48 14.35 -6.40
N ILE A 8 24.30 13.04 -6.54
CA ILE A 8 23.16 12.44 -7.24
C ILE A 8 22.27 11.77 -6.20
N LEU A 9 21.02 12.21 -6.11
CA LEU A 9 20.05 11.70 -5.14
C LEU A 9 19.21 10.58 -5.77
N CYS A 10 19.54 9.33 -5.43
CA CYS A 10 18.83 8.12 -5.85
C CYS A 10 17.89 7.57 -4.77
N ILE A 11 17.18 8.46 -4.06
CA ILE A 11 16.41 8.11 -2.84
C ILE A 11 15.02 7.48 -3.11
N GLY A 12 14.69 7.24 -4.39
CA GLY A 12 13.42 6.64 -4.79
C GLY A 12 12.22 7.61 -4.73
N LYS A 13 11.13 7.22 -5.41
CA LYS A 13 9.86 7.99 -5.47
C LYS A 13 8.69 7.27 -4.78
N TYR A 14 8.74 5.93 -4.72
CA TYR A 14 7.60 5.09 -4.35
C TYR A 14 7.76 4.43 -2.97
N SER A 15 8.58 5.02 -2.09
CA SER A 15 8.86 4.53 -0.74
C SER A 15 8.71 5.66 0.29
N GLY A 16 8.45 5.28 1.55
CA GLY A 16 8.41 6.19 2.71
C GLY A 16 7.10 6.96 2.89
N PHE A 17 6.51 7.50 1.83
CA PHE A 17 5.30 8.35 1.94
C PHE A 17 4.19 7.90 0.98
N PRO A 18 3.13 7.24 1.48
CA PRO A 18 2.01 6.84 0.66
C PRO A 18 1.15 8.04 0.23
N ASN A 19 0.63 8.00 -1.00
CA ASN A 19 -0.31 9.01 -1.48
C ASN A 19 -1.73 8.65 -1.02
N ILE A 20 -2.13 9.12 0.17
CA ILE A 20 -3.46 8.88 0.74
C ILE A 20 -4.38 10.06 0.39
N PRO A 21 -5.57 9.82 -0.20
CA PRO A 21 -6.52 10.89 -0.48
C PRO A 21 -6.98 11.55 0.83
N LYS A 22 -7.25 12.85 0.77
CA LYS A 22 -7.84 13.58 1.90
C LYS A 22 -9.34 13.30 1.96
N PHE A 23 -9.82 12.98 3.15
CA PHE A 23 -11.23 12.79 3.41
C PHE A 23 -11.79 13.94 4.25
N PRO A 24 -13.06 14.33 4.05
CA PRO A 24 -13.75 15.20 5.00
C PRO A 24 -13.79 14.58 6.41
N LEU A 25 -13.95 15.43 7.43
CA LEU A 25 -14.05 14.98 8.82
C LEU A 25 -15.16 13.94 8.99
N GLY A 26 -14.82 12.77 9.54
CA GLY A 26 -15.77 11.68 9.80
C GLY A 26 -16.23 10.95 8.54
N LYS A 27 -15.49 11.07 7.43
CA LYS A 27 -15.79 10.39 6.15
C LYS A 27 -14.59 9.62 5.60
N GLY A 28 -13.51 9.49 6.36
CA GLY A 28 -12.33 8.76 5.94
C GLY A 28 -12.29 7.32 6.42
N PRO A 29 -11.12 6.66 6.30
CA PRO A 29 -10.90 5.30 6.78
C PRO A 29 -11.28 5.09 8.25
N GLU A 30 -11.22 6.13 9.07
CA GLU A 30 -11.48 6.08 10.51
C GLU A 30 -12.90 5.67 10.89
N VAL A 31 -13.89 5.86 10.02
CA VAL A 31 -15.27 5.42 10.26
C VAL A 31 -15.56 4.03 9.72
N PHE A 32 -14.63 3.43 8.98
CA PHE A 32 -14.76 2.06 8.48
C PHE A 32 -14.39 1.06 9.56
N LYS A 33 -15.28 0.10 9.83
CA LYS A 33 -15.08 -0.93 10.88
C LYS A 33 -14.10 -2.04 10.46
N GLY A 34 -13.73 -2.11 9.18
CA GLY A 34 -12.76 -3.07 8.67
C GLY A 34 -11.34 -2.50 8.64
N LYS A 35 -10.39 -3.33 8.18
CA LYS A 35 -8.99 -2.89 8.02
C LYS A 35 -8.84 -2.09 6.73
N VAL A 36 -8.25 -0.91 6.82
CA VAL A 36 -7.79 -0.10 5.68
C VAL A 36 -6.26 -0.04 5.72
N MET A 37 -5.61 -0.20 4.57
CA MET A 37 -4.17 -0.07 4.42
C MET A 37 -3.79 0.41 3.03
N HIS A 38 -2.61 1.04 2.90
CA HIS A 38 -2.05 1.38 1.59
C HIS A 38 -1.28 0.18 1.01
N SER A 39 -1.10 0.14 -0.31
CA SER A 39 -0.33 -0.92 -0.96
C SER A 39 1.11 -1.01 -0.46
N LEU A 40 1.70 0.12 -0.06
CA LEU A 40 3.04 0.17 0.56
C LEU A 40 3.11 -0.70 1.83
N ASP A 41 2.10 -0.61 2.69
CA ASP A 41 2.05 -1.37 3.93
C ASP A 41 1.80 -2.85 3.65
N TYR A 42 0.95 -3.16 2.66
CA TYR A 42 0.71 -4.53 2.21
C TYR A 42 2.00 -5.17 1.67
N SER A 43 2.73 -4.47 0.81
CA SER A 43 4.00 -4.95 0.23
C SER A 43 5.14 -5.06 1.24
N ALA A 44 5.01 -4.47 2.43
CA ALA A 44 5.98 -4.61 3.51
C ALA A 44 5.75 -5.87 4.36
N LEU A 45 4.62 -6.55 4.20
CA LEU A 45 4.36 -7.82 4.86
C LEU A 45 5.22 -8.93 4.26
N ASP A 46 5.57 -9.91 5.09
CA ASP A 46 6.09 -11.17 4.56
C ASP A 46 4.97 -11.95 3.83
N ASN A 47 5.38 -12.89 2.97
CA ASN A 47 4.46 -13.67 2.12
C ASN A 47 3.39 -14.41 2.93
N LYS A 48 3.72 -14.89 4.14
CA LYS A 48 2.78 -15.64 4.96
C LYS A 48 1.74 -14.70 5.57
N ALA A 49 2.17 -13.55 6.08
CA ALA A 49 1.30 -12.53 6.64
C ALA A 49 0.38 -11.93 5.57
N ALA A 50 0.88 -11.69 4.35
CA ALA A 50 0.07 -11.23 3.22
C ALA A 50 -0.99 -12.27 2.83
N ALA A 51 -0.62 -13.54 2.68
CA ALA A 51 -1.54 -14.62 2.34
C ALA A 51 -2.66 -14.78 3.38
N GLU A 52 -2.33 -14.82 4.67
CA GLU A 52 -3.33 -14.89 5.74
C GLU A 52 -4.21 -13.62 5.83
N MET A 53 -3.67 -12.46 5.43
CA MET A 53 -4.43 -11.22 5.41
C MET A 53 -5.54 -11.22 4.36
N ILE A 54 -5.34 -11.83 3.19
CA ILE A 54 -6.31 -11.80 2.09
C ILE A 54 -7.23 -13.02 2.07
N LYS A 55 -6.82 -14.14 2.65
CA LYS A 55 -7.52 -15.42 2.59
C LYS A 55 -8.90 -15.40 3.27
N ASN A 56 -9.89 -15.96 2.58
CA ASN A 56 -11.30 -16.00 2.95
C ASN A 56 -11.87 -14.61 3.31
N LYS A 57 -11.43 -13.55 2.63
CA LYS A 57 -11.91 -12.18 2.85
C LYS A 57 -12.49 -11.58 1.58
N ARG A 58 -13.49 -10.71 1.77
CA ARG A 58 -13.94 -9.79 0.72
C ARG A 58 -13.02 -8.57 0.73
N VAL A 59 -12.21 -8.42 -0.30
CA VAL A 59 -11.22 -7.35 -0.43
C VAL A 59 -11.67 -6.37 -1.50
N THR A 60 -11.55 -5.07 -1.23
CA THR A 60 -11.75 -4.01 -2.22
C THR A 60 -10.43 -3.28 -2.44
N ILE A 61 -10.02 -3.16 -3.70
CA ILE A 61 -8.81 -2.46 -4.10
C ILE A 61 -9.19 -1.13 -4.74
N ILE A 62 -8.57 -0.04 -4.27
CA ILE A 62 -8.79 1.31 -4.80
C ILE A 62 -7.57 1.72 -5.64
N GLY A 63 -7.80 1.96 -6.92
CA GLY A 63 -6.77 2.37 -7.89
C GLY A 63 -6.72 1.46 -9.12
N SER A 64 -6.01 1.89 -10.16
CA SER A 64 -5.87 1.18 -11.44
C SER A 64 -4.42 1.07 -11.92
N GLY A 65 -3.46 1.31 -11.02
CA GLY A 65 -2.02 1.17 -11.30
C GLY A 65 -1.53 -0.26 -11.10
N LYS A 66 -0.22 -0.48 -11.28
CA LYS A 66 0.42 -1.81 -11.18
C LYS A 66 0.14 -2.50 -9.85
N SER A 67 0.36 -1.81 -8.72
CA SER A 67 0.09 -2.36 -7.40
C SER A 67 -1.36 -2.80 -7.22
N ALA A 68 -2.32 -2.07 -7.82
CA ALA A 68 -3.72 -2.46 -7.72
C ALA A 68 -4.01 -3.75 -8.51
N LEU A 69 -3.45 -3.88 -9.72
CA LEU A 69 -3.63 -5.06 -10.56
C LEU A 69 -2.99 -6.31 -9.92
N ASP A 70 -1.75 -6.18 -9.44
CA ASP A 70 -1.00 -7.31 -8.85
C ASP A 70 -1.70 -7.81 -7.57
N ILE A 71 -2.05 -6.90 -6.65
CA ILE A 71 -2.73 -7.26 -5.40
C ILE A 71 -4.15 -7.80 -5.67
N ALA A 72 -4.86 -7.28 -6.66
CA ALA A 72 -6.16 -7.82 -7.06
C ALA A 72 -6.05 -9.26 -7.57
N ALA A 73 -5.02 -9.56 -8.38
CA ALA A 73 -4.76 -10.92 -8.85
C ALA A 73 -4.39 -11.86 -7.69
N GLU A 74 -3.57 -11.41 -6.74
CA GLU A 74 -3.28 -12.17 -5.50
C GLU A 74 -4.55 -12.48 -4.71
N CYS A 75 -5.42 -11.49 -4.52
CA CYS A 75 -6.69 -11.66 -3.81
C CYS A 75 -7.62 -12.66 -4.53
N ALA A 76 -7.71 -12.59 -5.87
CA ALA A 76 -8.54 -13.48 -6.67
C ALA A 76 -8.00 -14.92 -6.72
N ASN A 77 -6.68 -15.11 -6.62
CA ASN A 77 -6.11 -16.45 -6.53
C ASN A 77 -6.32 -17.07 -5.15
N ALA A 78 -6.45 -16.25 -4.10
CA ALA A 78 -6.60 -16.70 -2.73
C ALA A 78 -8.06 -16.91 -2.27
N ASN A 79 -9.04 -16.40 -3.02
CA ASN A 79 -10.48 -16.36 -2.66
C ASN A 79 -11.38 -16.70 -3.83
#